data_AF-A0AAW7AKV0-F1
#
_entry.id   AF-A0AAW7AKV0-F1
#
_cell.length_a   1.000
_cell.length_b   1.000
_cell.length_c   1.000
_cell.angle_alpha   90.00
_cell.angle_beta   90.00
_cell.angle_gamma   90.00
#
_symmetry.space_group_name_H-M   'P 1'
#
loop_
_entity.id
_entity.type
_entity.pdbx_description
1 polymer ?
#
loop_
_entity_poly.entity_id
_entity_poly.type
_entity_poly.pdbx_seq_one_letter_code
_entity_poly.pdbx_strand_id
1 'polypeptide(L)' 'MKQAIGYLRQSTLKQQSLSAQKQTIKALAEKHNIQHITFYSDKQSGRTDKRNGYQQITELIQQGQCDVLC' A
#
# COMPACT_ATOMS: atom_id res chain seq x y z
N MET A 1 -4.81 1.47 -18.03
CA MET A 1 -4.18 0.26 -17.44
C MET A 1 -4.73 0.12 -16.03
N LYS A 2 -5.17 -1.07 -15.61
CA LYS A 2 -5.65 -1.26 -14.24
C LYS A 2 -4.49 -1.01 -13.26
N GLN A 3 -4.57 0.01 -12.42
CA GLN A 3 -3.56 0.32 -11.41
C GLN A 3 -3.98 -0.27 -10.07
N ALA A 4 -3.28 -1.32 -9.65
CA ALA A 4 -3.38 -1.83 -8.28
C ALA A 4 -2.36 -1.09 -7.39
N ILE A 5 -2.81 -0.65 -6.23
CA ILE A 5 -1.98 0.06 -5.25
C ILE A 5 -1.88 -0.81 -4.00
N GLY A 6 -0.65 -1.05 -3.52
CA GLY A 6 -0.38 -1.77 -2.28
C GLY A 6 0.05 -0.81 -1.19
N TYR A 7 -0.70 -0.70 -0.08
CA TYR A 7 -0.34 0.19 1.03
C TYR A 7 0.20 -0.57 2.23
N LEU A 8 1.44 -0.24 2.63
CA LEU A 8 2.15 -0.91 3.72
C LEU A 8 2.33 0.06 4.89
N ARG A 9 2.25 -0.44 6.14
CA ARG A 9 2.51 0.42 7.30
C ARG A 9 3.14 -0.32 8.46
N GLN A 10 4.03 0.38 9.16
CA GLN A 10 4.43 0.05 10.52
C GLN A 10 4.44 1.30 11.40
N SER A 11 4.18 1.14 12.69
CA SER A 11 4.06 2.28 13.61
C SER A 11 5.41 2.82 14.06
N THR A 12 6.46 1.99 14.06
CA THR A 12 7.79 2.35 14.57
C THR A 12 8.91 1.82 13.67
N LEU A 13 10.12 2.37 13.82
CA LEU A 13 11.31 1.90 13.11
C LEU A 13 11.84 0.55 13.63
N LYS A 14 11.50 0.18 14.88
CA LYS A 14 11.89 -1.12 15.47
C LYS A 14 11.14 -2.30 14.86
N GLN A 15 9.94 -2.03 14.33
CA GLN A 15 9.17 -3.03 13.60
C GLN A 15 9.83 -3.29 12.23
N GLN A 16 9.78 -4.54 11.80
CA GLN A 16 10.31 -5.00 10.52
C GLN A 16 9.22 -5.70 9.70
N SER A 17 7.96 -5.25 9.84
CA SER A 17 6.79 -5.92 9.27
C SER A 17 6.51 -5.55 7.81
N LEU A 18 7.08 -4.47 7.29
CA LEU A 18 6.81 -3.99 5.93
C LEU A 18 7.18 -5.03 4.85
N SER A 19 8.28 -5.75 5.02
CA SER A 19 8.71 -6.79 4.07
C SER A 19 7.71 -7.95 4.04
N ALA A 20 7.29 -8.43 5.21
CA ALA A 20 6.30 -9.50 5.34
C ALA A 20 4.95 -9.08 4.75
N GLN A 21 4.46 -7.87 5.06
CA GLN A 21 3.22 -7.32 4.47
C GLN A 21 3.29 -7.27 2.94
N LYS A 22 4.41 -6.79 2.39
CA LYS A 22 4.63 -6.74 0.94
C LYS A 22 4.57 -8.13 0.31
N GLN A 23 5.19 -9.13 0.94
CA GLN A 23 5.14 -10.51 0.46
C GLN A 23 3.73 -11.10 0.52
N THR A 24 2.99 -10.87 1.60
CA THR A 24 1.60 -11.32 1.73
C THR A 24 0.72 -10.72 0.65
N ILE A 25 0.83 -9.41 0.39
CA ILE A 25 0.05 -8.75 -0.67
C ILE A 25 0.42 -9.29 -2.05
N LYS A 26 1.71 -9.51 -2.34
CA LYS A 26 2.13 -10.13 -3.61
C LYS A 26 1.54 -11.52 -3.79
N ALA A 27 1.63 -12.37 -2.78
CA ALA A 27 1.08 -13.73 -2.84
C ALA A 27 -0.44 -13.75 -3.03
N LEU A 28 -1.16 -12.79 -2.44
CA LEU A 28 -2.60 -12.63 -2.68
C LEU A 28 -2.90 -12.10 -4.09
N ALA A 29 -2.15 -11.12 -4.55
CA ALA A 29 -2.31 -10.54 -5.88
C ALA A 29 -2.10 -11.58 -7.00
N GLU A 30 -1.10 -12.45 -6.84
CA GLU A 30 -0.87 -13.59 -7.74
C GLU A 30 -2.10 -14.51 -7.81
N LYS A 31 -2.71 -14.86 -6.67
CA LYS A 31 -3.94 -15.66 -6.63
C LYS A 31 -5.12 -15.00 -7.36
N HIS A 32 -5.15 -13.67 -7.42
CA HIS A 32 -6.20 -12.90 -8.07
C HIS A 32 -5.82 -12.41 -9.49
N ASN A 33 -4.71 -12.89 -10.06
CA ASN A 33 -4.20 -12.48 -11.37
C ASN A 33 -3.91 -10.96 -11.49
N ILE A 34 -3.57 -10.31 -10.38
CA ILE A 34 -3.16 -8.90 -10.33
C ILE A 34 -1.64 -8.85 -10.51
N GLN A 35 -1.18 -8.46 -11.70
CA GLN A 35 0.25 -8.54 -12.05
C GLN A 35 1.09 -7.33 -11.63
N HIS A 36 0.51 -6.13 -11.62
CA HIS A 36 1.25 -4.89 -11.41
C HIS A 36 0.69 -4.12 -10.22
N ILE A 37 1.45 -4.12 -9.11
CA ILE A 37 1.11 -3.37 -7.90
C ILE A 37 2.19 -2.33 -7.63
N THR A 38 1.78 -1.07 -7.54
CA THR A 38 2.64 0.02 -7.06
C THR A 38 2.53 0.09 -5.54
N PHE A 39 3.65 -0.03 -4.82
CA PHE A 39 3.65 -0.06 -3.37
C PHE A 39 4.02 1.29 -2.76
N TYR A 40 3.21 1.73 -1.80
CA TYR A 40 3.46 2.89 -0.93
C TYR A 40 3.61 2.41 0.50
N SER A 41 4.42 3.10 1.30
CA SER A 41 4.64 2.67 2.68
C SER A 41 4.89 3.81 3.64
N ASP A 42 4.42 3.65 4.88
CA ASP A 42 4.73 4.57 5.98
C ASP A 42 5.33 3.86 7.19
N LYS A 43 6.29 4.53 7.83
CA LYS A 43 6.85 4.14 9.13
C LYS A 43 6.36 5.10 10.22
N GLN A 44 5.05 5.23 10.34
CA GLN A 44 4.39 6.16 11.23
C GLN A 44 3.08 5.58 11.77
N SER A 45 2.62 6.11 12.92
CA SER A 45 1.35 5.74 13.55
C SER A 45 0.16 5.86 12.60
N GLY A 46 -0.77 4.90 12.67
CA GLY A 46 -2.02 4.92 11.92
C GLY A 46 -3.08 5.86 12.49
N ARG A 47 -2.80 6.54 13.61
CA ARG A 47 -3.74 7.48 14.26
C ARG A 47 -3.83 8.84 13.57
N THR A 48 -2.94 9.12 12.62
CA THR A 48 -2.91 10.37 11.85
C THR A 48 -3.07 10.07 10.37
N ASP A 49 -3.71 10.99 9.66
CA ASP A 49 -3.82 11.07 8.21
C ASP A 49 -2.62 11.80 7.55
N LYS A 50 -1.75 12.46 8.33
CA LYS A 50 -0.58 13.20 7.84
C LYS A 50 0.62 12.32 7.49
N ARG A 51 0.33 11.15 6.92
CA ARG A 51 1.30 10.13 6.50
C ARG A 51 1.54 10.30 5.01
N ASN A 52 2.78 10.50 4.59
CA ASN A 52 3.11 10.80 3.20
C ASN A 52 2.60 9.70 2.25
N GLY A 53 2.85 8.43 2.56
CA GLY A 53 2.37 7.32 1.74
C GLY A 53 0.84 7.24 1.71
N TYR A 54 0.18 7.45 2.85
CA TYR A 54 -1.27 7.50 2.95
C TYR A 54 -1.88 8.64 2.10
N GLN A 55 -1.33 9.85 2.20
CA GLN A 55 -1.82 11.01 1.45
C GLN A 55 -1.67 10.80 -0.06
N GLN A 56 -0.52 10.26 -0.49
CA GLN A 56 -0.27 9.92 -1.90
C GLN A 56 -1.30 8.91 -2.43
N ILE A 57 -1.58 7.82 -1.70
CA ILE A 57 -2.58 6.85 -2.17
C ILE A 57 -3.99 7.45 -2.20
N THR A 58 -4.34 8.32 -1.23
CA THR A 58 -5.67 8.94 -1.22
C THR A 58 -5.85 9.90 -2.39
N GLU A 59 -4.81 10.65 -2.76
CA GLU A 59 -4.84 11.53 -3.94
C GLU A 59 -5.01 10.71 -5.24
N LEU A 60 -4.28 9.60 -5.38
CA LEU A 60 -4.40 8.72 -6.54
C LEU A 60 -5.79 8.09 -6.66
N ILE A 61 -6.38 7.67 -5.54
CA ILE A 61 -7.74 7.15 -5.50
C ILE A 61 -8.74 8.25 -5.91
N GLN A 62 -8.60 9.46 -5.36
CA GLN A 62 -9.48 10.59 -5.69
C GLN A 62 -9.39 11.01 -7.16
N GLN A 63 -8.22 10.85 -7.78
CA GLN A 63 -8.01 11.11 -9.21
C GLN A 63 -8.50 9.95 -10.11
N GLY A 64 -9.08 8.88 -9.55
CA GLY A 64 -9.50 7.71 -10.31
C GLY A 64 -8.34 6.87 -10.86
N GLN A 65 -7.14 7.04 -10.31
CA GLN A 65 -5.92 6.32 -10.74
C GLN A 65 -5.69 5.02 -9.96
N CYS A 66 -6.70 4.52 -9.23
CA CYS A 66 -6.63 3.29 -8.47
C CYS A 66 -7.86 2.43 -8.77
N ASP A 67 -7.65 1.26 -9.37
CA ASP A 67 -8.71 0.29 -9.64
C ASP A 67 -8.87 -0.71 -8.50
N VAL A 68 -7.77 -1.03 -7.81
CA VAL A 68 -7.73 -1.98 -6.69
C VAL A 68 -6.77 -1.45 -5.62
N LEU A 69 -7.21 -1.44 -4.37
CA LEU A 69 -6.39 -1.14 -3.20
C LEU A 69 -6.13 -2.43 -2.41
N CYS A 70 -4.87 -2.74 -2.15
CA CYS A 70 -4.38 -3.93 -1.46
C CYS A 70 -3.55 -3.59 -0.20
#